data_AF-A0A1G7FRC0-F1
#
_entry.id   AF-A0A1G7FRC0-F1
#
_cell.length_a   1.000
_cell.length_b   1.000
_cell.length_c   1.000
_cell.angle_alpha   90.00
_cell.angle_beta   90.00
_cell.angle_gamma   90.00
#
_symmetry.space_group_name_H-M   'P 1'
#
loop_
_entity.id
_entity.type
_entity.pdbx_description
1 polymer ?
#
loop_
_entity_poly.entity_id
_entity_poly.type
_entity_poly.pdbx_seq_one_letter_code
_entity_poly.pdbx_strand_id
1 'polypeptide(L)' 'MKKKTTENMFELINKAKNSTQTPMQNEKNGVVKPVTKGTFIYIEEHKLIELKKMAAERKTTLKELINAAIDEMYFK' A
#
# COMPACT_ATOMS: atom_id res chain seq x y z
N MET A 1 -35.67 -31.27 -14.70
CA MET A 1 -36.33 -30.01 -14.28
C MET A 1 -35.25 -29.00 -13.88
N LYS A 2 -34.99 -27.96 -14.69
CA LYS A 2 -34.03 -26.90 -14.36
C LYS A 2 -34.73 -25.85 -13.50
N LYS A 3 -34.41 -25.79 -12.20
CA LYS A 3 -34.91 -24.74 -11.31
C LYS A 3 -34.26 -23.41 -11.72
N LYS A 4 -35.04 -22.47 -12.26
CA LYS A 4 -34.63 -21.06 -12.39
C LYS A 4 -34.74 -20.43 -11.00
N THR A 5 -33.61 -20.21 -10.35
CA THR A 5 -33.55 -19.42 -9.12
C THR A 5 -33.56 -17.95 -9.52
N THR A 6 -34.72 -17.29 -9.40
CA THR A 6 -34.80 -15.83 -9.45
C THR A 6 -34.35 -15.33 -8.08
N GLU A 7 -33.06 -15.01 -7.92
CA GLU A 7 -32.57 -14.39 -6.68
C GLU A 7 -33.22 -13.01 -6.54
N ASN A 8 -33.88 -12.79 -5.40
CA ASN A 8 -34.60 -11.55 -5.13
C ASN A 8 -33.57 -10.45 -4.80
N MET A 9 -33.77 -9.22 -5.29
CA MET A 9 -32.80 -8.12 -5.13
C MET A 9 -32.48 -7.85 -3.64
N PHE A 10 -33.44 -8.10 -2.75
CA PHE A 10 -33.26 -8.02 -1.30
C PHE A 10 -32.30 -9.08 -0.74
N GLU A 11 -32.30 -10.31 -1.27
CA GLU A 11 -31.39 -11.37 -0.85
C GLU A 11 -29.96 -11.10 -1.29
N LEU A 12 -29.79 -10.50 -2.47
CA LEU A 12 -28.49 -10.04 -2.97
C LEU A 12 -27.91 -8.91 -2.11
N ILE A 13 -28.74 -7.94 -1.68
CA ILE A 13 -28.32 -6.86 -0.79
C ILE A 13 -27.91 -7.41 0.59
N ASN A 14 -28.64 -8.39 1.12
CA ASN A 14 -28.29 -9.02 2.40
C ASN A 14 -27.02 -9.90 2.30
N LYS A 15 -26.81 -10.61 1.19
CA LYS A 15 -25.53 -11.29 0.90
C LYS A 15 -24.38 -10.29 0.80
N ALA A 16 -24.57 -9.14 0.14
CA ALA A 16 -23.56 -8.11 0.00
C ALA A 16 -23.17 -7.46 1.34
N LYS A 17 -24.14 -7.22 2.24
CA LYS A 17 -23.88 -6.70 3.59
C LYS A 17 -23.06 -7.65 4.47
N ASN A 18 -23.18 -8.96 4.26
CA ASN A 18 -22.39 -9.96 4.98
C ASN A 18 -21.06 -10.30 4.29
N SER A 19 -20.86 -9.81 3.06
CA SER A 19 -19.65 -10.01 2.25
C SER A 19 -18.67 -8.83 2.29
N THR A 20 -19.01 -7.74 2.98
CA THR A 20 -18.04 -6.69 3.29
C THR A 20 -17.15 -7.14 4.45
N GLN A 21 -16.32 -8.16 4.21
CA GLN A 21 -15.03 -8.24 4.89
C GLN A 21 -14.21 -7.06 4.39
N THR A 22 -14.33 -5.93 5.09
CA THR A 22 -13.23 -4.95 5.15
C THR A 22 -11.94 -5.72 5.38
N PRO A 23 -10.85 -5.45 4.65
CA PRO A 23 -9.60 -6.19 4.79
C PRO A 23 -9.23 -6.17 6.27
N MET A 24 -9.27 -7.35 6.90
CA MET A 24 -9.07 -7.49 8.35
C MET A 24 -7.75 -6.82 8.70
N GLN A 25 -7.86 -5.65 9.33
CA GLN A 25 -6.75 -4.99 9.99
C GLN A 25 -6.33 -5.95 11.10
N ASN A 26 -5.10 -6.46 11.03
CA ASN A 26 -4.52 -7.24 12.12
C ASN A 26 -4.40 -6.31 13.33
N GLU A 27 -5.37 -6.39 14.24
CA GLU A 27 -5.38 -5.72 15.53
C GLU A 27 -4.31 -6.35 16.43
N LYS A 28 -3.10 -5.78 16.40
CA LYS A 28 -2.19 -5.82 17.55
C LYS A 28 -1.95 -4.38 17.99
N ASN A 29 -2.60 -4.00 19.09
CA ASN A 29 -2.30 -2.84 19.93
C ASN A 29 -2.73 -1.45 19.41
N GLY A 30 -4.01 -1.26 19.07
CA GLY A 30 -4.72 0.02 19.23
C GLY A 30 -4.21 1.25 18.44
N VAL A 31 -3.17 1.13 17.63
CA VAL A 31 -2.67 2.18 16.75
C VAL A 31 -2.86 1.70 15.32
N VAL A 32 -3.91 2.18 14.66
CA VAL A 32 -4.11 1.98 13.22
C VAL A 32 -2.98 2.72 12.51
N LYS A 33 -1.87 2.03 12.27
CA LYS A 33 -0.81 2.55 11.40
C LYS A 33 -1.34 2.44 9.96
N PRO A 34 -1.30 3.52 9.17
CA PRO A 34 -1.65 3.42 7.76
C PRO A 34 -0.74 2.38 7.11
N VAL A 35 -1.35 1.45 6.37
CA VAL A 35 -0.60 0.45 5.60
C VAL A 35 0.05 1.17 4.43
N THR A 36 1.27 1.67 4.63
CA THR A 36 2.08 2.21 3.53
C THR A 36 2.44 1.06 2.60
N LYS A 37 1.77 0.99 1.45
CA LYS A 37 2.14 0.08 0.36
C LYS A 37 3.31 0.71 -0.38
N GLY A 38 4.49 0.08 -0.28
CA GLY A 38 5.64 0.43 -1.11
C GLY A 38 5.51 -0.17 -2.51
N THR A 39 6.22 0.41 -3.47
CA THR A 39 6.46 -0.19 -4.79
C THR A 39 7.95 -0.42 -4.97
N PHE A 40 8.32 -1.32 -5.89
CA PHE A 40 9.70 -1.49 -6.30
C PHE A 40 10.04 -0.49 -7.41
N ILE A 41 11.22 0.12 -7.33
CA ILE A 41 11.75 1.01 -8.36
C ILE A 41 13.07 0.44 -8.89
N TYR A 42 13.32 0.67 -10.16
CA TYR A 42 14.59 0.33 -10.78
C TYR A 42 15.59 1.48 -10.60
N ILE A 43 16.79 1.14 -10.15
CA ILE A 43 17.94 2.07 -10.05
C ILE A 43 19.16 1.30 -10.54
N GLU A 44 19.96 1.92 -11.41
CA GLU A 44 21.23 1.35 -11.85
C GLU A 44 22.20 1.15 -10.67
N GLU A 45 22.96 0.07 -10.70
CA GLU A 45 23.79 -0.34 -9.55
C GLU A 45 24.79 0.73 -9.10
N HIS A 46 25.45 1.40 -10.05
CA HIS A 46 26.42 2.46 -9.75
C HIS A 46 25.76 3.64 -9.00
N LYS A 47 24.56 4.06 -9.43
CA LYS A 47 23.76 5.09 -8.75
C LYS A 47 23.32 4.63 -7.37
N LEU A 48 22.90 3.38 -7.24
CA LEU A 48 22.49 2.82 -5.95
C LEU A 48 23.65 2.84 -4.92
N ILE A 49 24.87 2.54 -5.35
CA ILE A 49 26.07 2.61 -4.50
C ILE A 49 26.32 4.03 -4.01
N GLU A 50 26.25 5.02 -4.91
CA GLU A 50 26.43 6.44 -4.55
C GLU A 50 25.35 6.94 -3.61
N LEU A 51 24.08 6.60 -3.87
CA LEU A 51 22.96 6.99 -3.00
C LEU A 51 23.10 6.39 -1.60
N LYS A 52 23.61 5.15 -1.48
CA LYS A 52 23.89 4.53 -0.17
C LYS A 52 25.00 5.26 0.59
N LYS A 53 26.07 5.68 -0.10
CA LYS A 53 27.14 6.49 0.52
C LYS A 53 26.58 7.83 1.01
N MET A 54 25.83 8.52 0.16
CA MET A 54 25.22 9.81 0.51
C MET A 54 24.25 9.69 1.69
N ALA A 55 23.44 8.62 1.74
CA ALA A 55 22.54 8.37 2.86
C ALA A 55 23.31 8.19 4.18
N ALA A 56 24.43 7.46 4.15
CA ALA A 56 25.30 7.28 5.32
C ALA A 56 25.94 8.60 5.77
N GLU A 57 26.49 9.39 4.84
CA GLU A 57 27.09 10.70 5.11
C GLU A 57 26.08 11.67 5.75
N ARG A 58 24.84 11.66 5.26
CA ARG A 58 23.74 12.50 5.75
C ARG A 58 23.01 11.92 6.97
N LYS A 59 23.44 10.76 7.48
CA LYS A 59 22.79 10.05 8.60
C LYS A 59 21.29 9.83 8.38
N THR A 60 20.90 9.51 7.15
CA THR A 60 19.51 9.23 6.72
C THR A 60 19.44 7.87 6.05
N THR A 61 18.23 7.43 5.69
CA THR A 61 18.01 6.19 4.94
C THR A 61 17.92 6.47 3.44
N LEU A 62 18.24 5.46 2.64
CA LEU A 62 18.06 5.50 1.18
C LEU A 62 16.59 5.83 0.81
N LYS A 63 15.63 5.29 1.57
CA LYS A 63 14.19 5.52 1.36
C LYS A 63 13.84 7.00 1.55
N GLU A 64 14.29 7.61 2.65
CA GLU A 64 14.05 9.02 2.93
C GLU A 64 14.68 9.92 1.86
N LEU A 65 15.90 9.59 1.44
CA LEU A 65 16.62 10.37 0.42
C LEU A 65 15.89 10.33 -0.93
N ILE A 66 15.42 9.16 -1.36
CA ILE A 66 14.65 9.00 -2.61
C ILE A 66 13.30 9.70 -2.52
N ASN A 67 12.56 9.50 -1.43
CA ASN A 67 11.25 10.13 -1.26
C ASN A 67 11.38 11.66 -1.19
N ALA A 68 12.39 12.20 -0.50
CA ALA A 68 12.63 13.63 -0.44
C ALA A 68 12.91 14.22 -1.83
N ALA A 69 13.69 13.52 -2.67
CA ALA A 69 13.96 13.95 -4.04
C ALA A 69 12.70 13.90 -4.93
N ILE A 70 11.85 12.88 -4.77
CA ILE A 70 10.56 12.78 -5.47
C ILE A 70 9.63 13.92 -5.03
N ASP A 71 9.54 14.17 -3.72
CA ASP A 71 8.72 15.23 -3.14
C ASP A 71 9.16 16.61 -3.65
N GLU A 72 10.46 16.87 -3.72
CA GLU A 72 11.02 18.11 -4.24
C GLU A 72 10.75 18.31 -5.73
N MET A 73 10.74 17.24 -6.53
CA MET A 73 10.58 17.34 -7.98
C MET A 73 9.12 17.38 -8.45
N TYR A 74 8.21 16.72 -7.73
CA TYR A 74 6.84 16.49 -8.20
C TYR A 74 5.74 17.03 -7.27
N PHE A 75 6.08 17.38 -6.02
CA PHE A 75 5.08 17.74 -5.00
C PHE A 75 5.36 19.08 -4.30
N LYS A 76 6.43 19.79 -4.64
CA LYS A 76 6.76 21.16 -4.19
C LYS A 76 6.89 22.09 -5.39
#